data_AF-A0A7X4HB55-F1
#
_entry.id   AF-A0A7X4HB55-F1
#
_cell.length_a   1.000
_cell.length_b   1.000
_cell.length_c   1.000
_cell.angle_alpha   90.00
_cell.angle_beta   90.00
_cell.angle_gamma   90.00
#
_symmetry.space_group_name_H-M   'P 1'
#
loop_
_entity.id
_entity.type
_entity.pdbx_description
1 polymer ?
#
loop_
_entity_poly.entity_id
_entity_poly.type
_entity_poly.pdbx_seq_one_letter_code
_entity_poly.pdbx_strand_id
1 'polypeptide(L)'
;MSDSLFPGASLHTRSGVHRLGVQVAQRFWSRFMGLMLRKALPRNRGLLLTGCPSVHTAFMRFAIDVVYLDAQGVVTRCVPALRPWSASMGHAGRDAAGQRHPRAAHTLELAAGSVARWAIAPGDRLQHPLLDGSAAPEAPAAPRRAARRAGQRGIAVLEFAIAAPVLTVLGLGVTQYSLLFFTKSQLNQASFMAARAGSVANAKLGKIEDAYAQALIPLYGGGQNATELAEALARAKADMAGNVQITMINPTKEAFADFNDPALQAKLNTQGKRVIPNSSLAFKGQALGASSGETIQDANLIKLRVMQGVKPKVPVVGSIYTAYLKWQDNGTDAFRTKLIQDGRIPVVSHVTMQMQSDAIEPENPISIPGTGNNGNPTDPGDPPGPANPNDPPDCPLGGCTTPTPTPGDGGTCPAASTATLGSDTLFGFDQSTLTQDGKDILDKLVANIGNTQIDTLTVTGYADPLGNDAHNLALSKARAQAVYDYLAAKGIKADKVNVVGAGATDFVKELSACQPATGAALQSCLAPNRRVVVKVKPKT
;
A
#
# COMPACT_ATOMS: atom_id res chain seq x y z
N MET A 1 18.19 15.35 18.82
CA MET A 1 19.54 14.79 18.53
C MET A 1 20.56 15.85 18.90
N SER A 2 21.29 15.68 20.00
CA SER A 2 22.51 16.44 20.27
C SER A 2 23.58 15.44 20.73
N ASP A 3 24.00 14.57 19.81
CA ASP A 3 25.19 13.75 20.03
C ASP A 3 26.39 14.64 19.71
N SER A 4 27.07 15.10 20.76
CA SER A 4 28.28 15.89 20.65
C SER A 4 29.34 15.12 19.86
N LEU A 5 29.67 15.64 18.66
CA LEU A 5 30.93 15.33 18.01
C LEU A 5 32.04 15.80 18.93
N PHE A 6 32.79 14.89 19.54
CA PHE A 6 33.98 15.24 20.30
C PHE A 6 35.18 15.28 19.32
N PRO A 7 35.71 16.47 18.98
CA PRO A 7 36.94 16.57 18.21
C PRO A 7 38.11 16.25 19.15
N GLY A 8 38.52 14.98 19.23
CA GLY A 8 39.67 14.67 20.10
C GLY A 8 40.05 13.21 20.31
N ALA A 9 39.39 12.22 19.70
CA ALA A 9 39.83 10.84 19.86
C ALA A 9 41.09 10.58 19.03
N SER A 10 42.13 10.04 19.67
CA SER A 10 43.35 9.63 18.98
C SER A 10 43.61 8.15 19.20
N LEU A 11 43.70 7.40 18.11
CA LEU A 11 44.09 6.00 18.12
C LEU A 11 45.62 5.93 17.94
N HIS A 12 46.31 5.42 18.96
CA HIS A 12 47.75 5.20 18.95
C HIS A 12 48.02 3.78 18.49
N THR A 13 48.62 3.65 17.32
CA THR A 13 49.02 2.36 16.76
C THR A 13 50.52 2.35 16.44
N ARG A 14 51.05 1.17 16.11
CA ARG A 14 52.44 1.02 15.62
C ARG A 14 52.77 1.90 14.40
N SER A 15 51.78 2.28 13.60
CA SER A 15 51.98 3.11 12.40
C SER A 15 51.92 4.62 12.69
N GLY A 16 51.66 5.00 13.93
CA GLY A 16 51.59 6.40 14.39
C GLY A 16 50.28 6.73 15.11
N VAL A 17 50.07 8.03 15.34
CA VAL A 17 48.89 8.56 16.03
C VAL A 17 47.85 9.02 15.01
N HIS A 18 46.65 8.43 15.04
CA HIS A 18 45.56 8.70 14.09
C HIS A 18 44.43 9.45 14.78
N ARG A 19 44.13 10.67 14.34
CA ARG A 19 43.00 11.46 14.86
C ARG A 19 41.70 11.07 14.16
N LEU A 20 40.66 10.74 14.94
CA LEU A 20 39.33 10.42 14.41
C LEU A 20 38.22 11.17 15.16
N GLY A 21 37.19 11.58 14.43
CA GLY A 21 35.96 12.11 15.02
C GLY A 21 35.10 10.97 15.55
N VAL A 22 34.93 10.86 16.86
CA VAL A 22 34.15 9.77 17.48
C VAL A 22 32.78 10.28 17.92
N GLN A 23 31.73 9.64 17.41
CA GLN A 23 30.39 9.75 17.99
C GLN A 23 30.26 8.69 19.09
N VAL A 24 29.61 9.02 20.21
CA VAL A 24 29.50 8.11 21.36
C VAL A 24 28.06 7.66 21.54
N ALA A 25 27.84 6.34 21.65
CA ALA A 25 26.54 5.76 21.97
C ALA A 25 26.57 5.10 23.36
N GLN A 26 25.89 5.72 24.32
CA GLN A 26 25.86 5.27 25.72
C GLN A 26 24.52 4.66 26.15
N ARG A 27 23.42 4.96 25.45
CA ARG A 27 22.07 4.47 25.77
C ARG A 27 21.75 3.23 24.94
N PHE A 28 20.86 2.36 25.43
CA PHE A 28 20.49 1.14 24.70
C PHE A 28 19.95 1.49 23.31
N TRP A 29 19.03 2.46 23.19
CA TRP A 29 18.53 2.90 21.88
C TRP A 29 19.61 3.42 20.94
N SER A 30 20.57 4.21 21.43
CA SER A 30 21.69 4.70 20.61
C SER A 30 22.65 3.58 20.17
N ARG A 31 22.83 2.54 21.01
CA ARG A 31 23.67 1.37 20.71
C ARG A 31 22.97 0.40 19.75
N PHE A 32 21.68 0.17 19.97
CA PHE A 32 20.84 -0.67 19.12
C PHE A 32 20.75 -0.06 17.73
N MET A 33 20.44 1.23 17.62
CA MET A 33 20.41 1.93 16.33
C MET A 33 21.77 1.95 15.63
N GLY A 34 22.86 2.21 16.36
CA GLY A 34 24.21 2.21 15.83
C GLY A 34 24.34 2.99 14.52
N LEU A 35 24.79 2.31 13.46
CA LEU A 35 24.91 2.83 12.09
C LEU A 35 23.74 2.45 11.17
N MET A 36 22.64 1.88 11.69
CA MET A 36 21.45 1.58 10.88
C MET A 36 20.90 2.86 10.23
N LEU A 37 20.38 2.71 9.00
CA LEU A 37 19.88 3.81 8.15
C LEU A 37 20.94 4.82 7.66
N ARG A 38 22.23 4.64 7.98
CA ARG A 38 23.30 5.45 7.39
C ARG A 38 23.69 4.90 6.02
N LYS A 39 24.11 5.79 5.12
CA LYS A 39 24.61 5.42 3.78
C LYS A 39 26.06 4.91 3.81
N ALA A 40 26.89 5.47 4.68
CA ALA A 40 28.28 5.09 4.91
C ALA A 40 28.80 5.68 6.23
N LEU A 41 29.95 5.18 6.71
CA LEU A 41 30.74 5.79 7.78
C LEU A 41 31.99 6.46 7.16
N PRO A 42 32.20 7.78 7.32
CA PRO A 42 33.37 8.47 6.77
C PRO A 42 34.70 7.91 7.31
N ARG A 43 35.75 7.93 6.48
CA ARG A 43 37.06 7.33 6.79
C ARG A 43 37.76 7.90 8.03
N ASN A 44 37.44 9.13 8.40
CA ASN A 44 38.00 9.85 9.55
C ASN A 44 37.03 9.92 10.75
N ARG A 45 35.97 9.09 10.74
CA ARG A 45 34.99 9.05 11.83
C ARG A 45 34.79 7.61 12.34
N GLY A 46 34.45 7.51 13.62
CA GLY A 46 34.09 6.26 14.27
C GLY A 46 32.86 6.40 15.17
N LEU A 47 32.23 5.29 15.49
CA LEU A 47 31.18 5.22 16.50
C LEU A 47 31.68 4.37 17.68
N LEU A 48 31.77 4.99 18.86
CA LEU A 48 32.17 4.32 20.10
C LEU A 48 30.92 3.90 20.88
N LEU A 49 30.68 2.60 20.93
CA LEU A 49 29.67 1.97 21.77
C LEU A 49 30.30 1.67 23.14
N THR A 50 30.02 2.52 24.13
CA THR A 50 30.50 2.26 25.50
C THR A 50 29.72 1.09 26.11
N GLY A 51 30.27 0.39 27.09
CA GLY A 51 29.61 -0.74 27.78
C GLY A 51 28.98 -1.83 26.90
N CYS A 52 29.43 -2.01 25.66
CA CYS A 52 28.81 -2.88 24.67
C CYS A 52 29.87 -3.77 23.99
N PRO A 53 29.99 -5.05 24.38
CA PRO A 53 30.99 -5.98 23.83
C PRO A 53 30.46 -6.81 22.64
N SER A 54 29.42 -6.33 21.97
CA SER A 54 28.75 -7.05 20.88
C SER A 54 28.15 -6.05 19.91
N VAL A 55 28.26 -6.34 18.62
CA VAL A 55 27.68 -5.51 17.56
C VAL A 55 26.93 -6.36 16.55
N HIS A 56 25.92 -5.77 15.93
CA HIS A 56 25.22 -6.34 14.79
C HIS A 56 25.23 -5.37 13.62
N THR A 57 25.17 -5.90 12.41
CA THR A 57 25.03 -5.14 11.16
C THR A 57 23.70 -5.42 10.47
N ALA A 58 22.70 -5.91 11.22
CA ALA A 58 21.33 -6.06 10.73
C ALA A 58 20.82 -4.73 10.15
N PHE A 59 20.14 -4.79 8.99
CA PHE A 59 19.60 -3.63 8.27
C PHE A 59 20.65 -2.59 7.80
N MET A 60 21.95 -2.90 7.87
CA MET A 60 23.00 -2.08 7.25
C MET A 60 23.21 -2.45 5.78
N ARG A 61 23.78 -1.51 5.00
CA ARG A 61 24.04 -1.69 3.57
C ARG A 61 25.53 -1.67 3.20
N PHE A 62 26.42 -1.49 4.17
CA PHE A 62 27.85 -1.42 3.98
C PHE A 62 28.58 -2.16 5.10
N ALA A 63 29.77 -2.69 4.79
CA ALA A 63 30.63 -3.34 5.77
C ALA A 63 31.35 -2.30 6.65
N ILE A 64 31.70 -2.71 7.86
CA ILE A 64 32.47 -1.90 8.82
C ILE A 64 33.62 -2.70 9.39
N ASP A 65 34.63 -1.99 9.88
CA ASP A 65 35.66 -2.61 10.72
C ASP A 65 35.26 -2.42 12.18
N VAL A 66 35.41 -3.47 12.98
CA VAL A 66 35.04 -3.47 14.39
C VAL A 66 36.30 -3.65 15.24
N VAL A 67 36.52 -2.75 16.18
CA VAL A 67 37.64 -2.77 17.11
C VAL A 67 37.10 -2.87 18.53
N TYR A 68 37.35 -4.01 19.18
CA TYR A 68 36.96 -4.24 20.57
C TYR A 68 38.01 -3.67 21.51
N LEU A 69 37.55 -2.95 22.54
CA LEU A 69 38.40 -2.27 23.51
C LEU A 69 38.11 -2.78 24.92
N ASP A 70 39.12 -2.81 25.79
CA ASP A 70 38.93 -3.00 27.23
C ASP A 70 38.40 -1.72 27.91
N ALA A 71 38.31 -1.73 29.24
CA ALA A 71 37.76 -0.61 30.01
C ALA A 71 38.65 0.65 29.99
N GLN A 72 39.92 0.53 29.58
CA GLN A 72 40.91 1.61 29.52
C GLN A 72 41.15 2.08 28.08
N GLY A 73 40.41 1.53 27.11
CA GLY A 73 40.53 1.87 25.69
C GLY A 73 41.64 1.13 24.96
N VAL A 74 42.21 0.06 25.53
CA VAL A 74 43.21 -0.79 24.85
C VAL A 74 42.51 -1.77 23.92
N VAL A 75 43.00 -1.89 22.70
CA VAL A 75 42.50 -2.81 21.68
C VAL A 75 42.75 -4.24 22.11
N THR A 76 41.67 -5.02 22.23
CA THR A 76 41.73 -6.45 22.57
C THR A 76 41.59 -7.33 21.33
N ARG A 77 40.79 -6.90 20.34
CA ARG A 77 40.52 -7.66 19.12
C ARG A 77 40.04 -6.74 17.99
N CYS A 78 40.46 -7.04 16.77
CA CYS A 78 39.94 -6.41 15.55
C CYS A 78 39.17 -7.44 14.70
N VAL A 79 38.07 -7.01 14.09
CA VAL A 79 37.30 -7.76 13.09
C VAL A 79 37.18 -6.89 11.85
N PRO A 80 38.07 -7.07 10.86
CA PRO A 80 38.02 -6.31 9.62
C PRO A 80 36.83 -6.77 8.75
N ALA A 81 36.25 -5.83 8.00
CA ALA A 81 35.22 -6.08 6.99
C ALA A 81 34.03 -6.93 7.49
N LEU A 82 33.48 -6.61 8.67
CA LEU A 82 32.24 -7.20 9.15
C LEU A 82 31.10 -6.88 8.17
N ARG A 83 30.59 -7.92 7.52
CA ARG A 83 29.59 -7.82 6.44
C ARG A 83 28.24 -7.35 6.97
N PRO A 84 27.38 -6.75 6.13
CA PRO A 84 25.96 -6.57 6.45
C PRO A 84 25.29 -7.87 6.93
N TRP A 85 24.24 -7.76 7.74
CA TRP A 85 23.46 -8.90 8.27
C TRP A 85 24.26 -9.91 9.10
N SER A 86 25.34 -9.46 9.74
CA SER A 86 26.22 -10.26 10.59
C SER A 86 26.16 -9.77 12.03
N ALA A 87 26.67 -10.58 12.96
CA ALA A 87 26.88 -10.20 14.35
C ALA A 87 28.29 -10.60 14.79
N SER A 88 28.86 -9.85 15.72
CA SER A 88 30.17 -10.11 16.30
C SER A 88 30.15 -9.83 17.80
N MET A 89 30.97 -10.57 18.54
CA MET A 89 31.13 -10.40 19.99
C MET A 89 32.61 -10.42 20.40
N GLY A 90 32.97 -9.50 21.29
CA GLY A 90 34.28 -9.41 21.93
C GLY A 90 34.37 -10.29 23.17
N HIS A 91 34.48 -11.61 22.96
CA HIS A 91 34.71 -12.57 24.05
C HIS A 91 36.15 -12.51 24.57
N ALA A 92 36.36 -12.95 25.81
CA ALA A 92 37.71 -13.20 26.32
C ALA A 92 38.34 -14.37 25.54
N GLY A 93 39.61 -14.26 25.19
CA GLY A 93 40.29 -15.25 24.36
C GLY A 93 41.81 -15.20 24.51
N ARG A 94 42.51 -15.92 23.63
CA ARG A 94 43.96 -15.80 23.46
C ARG A 94 44.25 -15.16 22.11
N ASP A 95 45.27 -14.31 22.04
CA ASP A 95 45.76 -13.76 20.77
C ASP A 95 46.55 -14.82 19.97
N ALA A 96 47.03 -14.44 18.78
CA ALA A 96 47.83 -15.32 17.91
C ALA A 96 49.17 -15.74 18.54
N ALA A 97 49.63 -15.05 19.60
CA ALA A 97 50.82 -15.36 20.38
C ALA A 97 50.50 -16.17 21.65
N GLY A 98 49.24 -16.59 21.86
CA GLY A 98 48.81 -17.39 22.99
C GLY A 98 48.58 -16.61 24.31
N GLN A 99 48.72 -15.29 24.30
CA GLN A 99 48.50 -14.42 25.46
C GLN A 99 47.00 -14.18 25.68
N ARG A 100 46.55 -14.27 26.94
CA ARG A 100 45.15 -14.04 27.30
C ARG A 100 44.82 -12.55 27.23
N HIS A 101 43.78 -12.18 26.49
CA HIS A 101 43.22 -10.84 26.52
C HIS A 101 41.91 -10.80 27.32
N PRO A 102 41.67 -9.72 28.10
CA PRO A 102 40.45 -9.55 28.87
C PRO A 102 39.22 -9.40 27.96
N ARG A 103 38.03 -9.67 28.51
CA ARG A 103 36.75 -9.47 27.79
C ARG A 103 36.62 -7.99 27.43
N ALA A 104 36.20 -7.71 26.19
CA ALA A 104 35.97 -6.36 25.74
C ALA A 104 34.92 -5.67 26.63
N ALA A 105 35.11 -4.38 26.90
CA ALA A 105 34.16 -3.52 27.60
C ALA A 105 33.45 -2.56 26.64
N HIS A 106 34.11 -2.19 25.53
CA HIS A 106 33.61 -1.23 24.56
C HIS A 106 33.86 -1.73 23.14
N THR A 107 33.12 -1.18 22.18
CA THR A 107 33.32 -1.46 20.76
C THR A 107 33.42 -0.15 19.99
N LEU A 108 34.46 -0.02 19.17
CA LEU A 108 34.65 1.07 18.23
C LEU A 108 34.37 0.56 16.81
N GLU A 109 33.38 1.15 16.15
CA GLU A 109 33.06 0.90 14.76
C GLU A 109 33.73 1.93 13.85
N LEU A 110 34.42 1.44 12.83
CA LEU A 110 35.20 2.23 11.87
C LEU A 110 34.76 1.92 10.43
N ALA A 111 35.07 2.82 9.50
CA ALA A 111 34.88 2.55 8.08
C ALA A 111 35.61 1.27 7.67
N ALA A 112 35.06 0.48 6.75
CA ALA A 112 35.72 -0.73 6.27
C ALA A 112 37.17 -0.45 5.80
N GLY A 113 38.08 -1.37 6.13
CA GLY A 113 39.50 -1.29 5.82
C GLY A 113 40.33 -0.35 6.70
N SER A 114 39.76 0.26 7.75
CA SER A 114 40.51 1.11 8.71
C SER A 114 41.54 0.31 9.51
N VAL A 115 41.22 -0.94 9.87
CA VAL A 115 42.12 -1.84 10.59
C VAL A 115 43.40 -2.08 9.78
N ALA A 116 43.27 -2.36 8.48
CA ALA A 116 44.41 -2.52 7.59
C ALA A 116 45.15 -1.20 7.36
N ARG A 117 44.43 -0.11 7.05
CA ARG A 117 45.03 1.19 6.75
C ARG A 117 45.87 1.77 7.89
N TRP A 118 45.45 1.59 9.14
CA TRP A 118 46.15 2.13 10.31
C TRP A 118 46.97 1.09 11.05
N ALA A 119 47.10 -0.13 10.49
CA ALA A 119 47.78 -1.26 11.09
C ALA A 119 47.35 -1.53 12.55
N ILE A 120 46.03 -1.47 12.80
CA ILE A 120 45.44 -1.61 14.14
C ILE A 120 45.60 -3.06 14.59
N ALA A 121 46.17 -3.25 15.77
CA ALA A 121 46.41 -4.56 16.36
C ALA A 121 46.05 -4.57 17.86
N PRO A 122 45.83 -5.75 18.45
CA PRO A 122 45.74 -5.87 19.90
C PRO A 122 46.95 -5.22 20.60
N GLY A 123 46.68 -4.49 21.69
CA GLY A 123 47.67 -3.70 22.43
C GLY A 123 47.72 -2.22 22.05
N ASP A 124 47.22 -1.84 20.87
CA ASP A 124 47.04 -0.42 20.50
C ASP A 124 46.02 0.27 21.42
N ARG A 125 46.00 1.61 21.47
CA ARG A 125 45.13 2.33 22.43
C ARG A 125 44.33 3.46 21.80
N LEU A 126 43.02 3.46 22.06
CA LEU A 126 42.16 4.60 21.80
C LEU A 126 42.17 5.53 23.02
N GLN A 127 42.73 6.72 22.86
CA GLN A 127 42.59 7.80 23.83
C GLN A 127 41.29 8.55 23.56
N HIS A 128 40.48 8.66 24.61
CA HIS A 128 39.20 9.34 24.58
C HIS A 128 38.86 9.76 26.02
N PRO A 129 38.32 10.96 26.28
CA PRO A 129 37.99 11.43 27.63
C PRO A 129 37.04 10.53 28.44
N LEU A 130 36.32 9.63 27.77
CA LEU A 130 35.43 8.64 28.41
C LEU A 130 36.11 7.31 28.77
N LEU A 131 37.33 7.10 28.30
CA LEU A 131 38.11 5.87 28.44
C LEU A 131 39.40 6.10 29.25
N ASP A 132 39.96 7.31 29.17
CA ASP A 132 41.10 7.73 29.96
C ASP A 132 40.62 8.10 31.37
N GLY A 133 40.90 7.24 32.35
CA GLY A 133 40.52 7.44 33.75
C GLY A 133 41.26 8.58 34.45
N SER A 134 41.17 9.82 33.95
CA SER A 134 41.64 11.01 34.66
C SER A 134 40.75 11.25 35.87
N ALA A 135 41.25 10.80 37.02
CA ALA A 135 40.83 11.26 38.32
C ALA A 135 40.84 12.79 38.38
N ALA A 136 39.81 13.36 38.99
CA ALA A 136 39.93 14.63 39.71
C ALA A 136 41.11 14.54 40.70
N PRO A 137 41.78 15.66 41.04
CA PRO A 137 43.01 15.63 41.83
C PRO A 137 42.83 14.92 43.17
N GLU A 138 43.85 14.15 43.53
CA GLU A 138 43.96 13.23 44.65
C GLU A 138 43.80 13.95 46.00
N ALA A 139 42.73 13.62 46.74
CA ALA A 139 42.61 13.90 48.17
C ALA A 139 42.98 12.62 48.94
N PRO A 140 43.63 12.71 50.12
CA PRO A 140 44.30 11.59 50.74
C PRO A 140 43.31 10.53 51.24
N ALA A 141 43.79 9.28 51.21
CA ALA A 141 43.02 8.06 51.37
C ALA A 141 42.20 7.96 52.67
N ALA A 142 40.89 7.87 52.52
CA ALA A 142 39.98 7.33 53.54
C ALA A 142 39.67 5.84 53.24
N PRO A 143 39.44 5.01 54.26
CA PRO A 143 39.37 3.55 54.11
C PRO A 143 38.20 3.13 53.21
N ARG A 144 38.50 2.23 52.27
CA ARG A 144 37.55 1.66 51.29
C ARG A 144 36.37 0.97 51.97
N ARG A 145 35.26 1.69 52.15
CA ARG A 145 33.94 1.06 52.21
C ARG A 145 33.56 0.65 50.79
N ALA A 146 33.18 -0.62 50.63
CA ALA A 146 32.75 -1.19 49.37
C ALA A 146 31.62 -0.35 48.75
N ALA A 147 31.97 0.48 47.76
CA ALA A 147 31.00 1.17 46.94
C ALA A 147 30.19 0.10 46.21
N ARG A 148 28.94 -0.11 46.64
CA ARG A 148 27.95 -0.86 45.88
C ARG A 148 27.92 -0.22 44.50
N ARG A 149 28.38 -0.96 43.49
CA ARG A 149 28.24 -0.60 42.08
C ARG A 149 26.76 -0.32 41.85
N ALA A 150 26.40 0.95 41.64
CA ALA A 150 25.14 1.33 41.02
C ALA A 150 25.22 0.88 39.55
N GLY A 151 25.03 -0.43 39.34
CA GLY A 151 24.91 -0.99 38.01
C GLY A 151 23.67 -0.39 37.36
N GLN A 152 23.85 0.23 36.20
CA GLN A 152 22.79 0.61 35.26
C GLN A 152 22.07 -0.66 34.72
N ARG A 153 21.47 -1.45 35.60
CA ARG A 153 20.66 -2.63 35.25
C ARG A 153 19.17 -2.30 35.13
N GLY A 154 18.73 -1.10 35.55
CA GLY A 154 17.31 -0.72 35.53
C GLY A 154 16.83 -0.04 34.25
N ILE A 155 17.66 0.80 33.60
CA ILE A 155 17.21 1.63 32.48
C ILE A 155 16.99 0.80 31.20
N ALA A 156 17.88 -0.15 30.89
CA ALA A 156 17.72 -1.02 29.72
C ALA A 156 16.51 -1.96 29.85
N VAL A 157 16.22 -2.43 31.07
CA VAL A 157 15.02 -3.24 31.34
C VAL A 157 13.76 -2.41 31.19
N LEU A 158 13.76 -1.15 31.62
CA LEU A 158 12.64 -0.23 31.44
C LEU A 158 12.42 0.11 29.95
N GLU A 159 13.48 0.42 29.20
CA GLU A 159 13.39 0.68 27.76
C GLU A 159 12.87 -0.55 26.99
N PHE A 160 13.34 -1.77 27.32
CA PHE A 160 12.81 -3.00 26.73
C PHE A 160 11.36 -3.27 27.15
N ALA A 161 11.01 -3.06 28.42
CA ALA A 161 9.66 -3.25 28.93
C ALA A 161 8.64 -2.32 28.27
N ILE A 162 9.08 -1.15 27.78
CA ILE A 162 8.24 -0.22 27.01
C ILE A 162 8.24 -0.58 25.52
N ALA A 163 9.40 -0.83 24.93
CA ALA A 163 9.52 -1.03 23.48
C ALA A 163 9.00 -2.40 23.01
N ALA A 164 9.22 -3.47 23.78
CA ALA A 164 8.86 -4.82 23.37
C ALA A 164 7.34 -5.02 23.22
N PRO A 165 6.47 -4.55 24.13
CA PRO A 165 5.02 -4.63 23.92
C PRO A 165 4.56 -3.84 22.70
N VAL A 166 5.11 -2.64 22.47
CA VAL A 166 4.76 -1.79 21.33
C VAL A 166 5.13 -2.47 20.01
N LEU A 167 6.37 -2.97 19.89
CA LEU A 167 6.82 -3.69 18.71
C LEU A 167 6.02 -4.98 18.48
N THR A 168 5.63 -5.67 19.56
CA THR A 168 4.81 -6.88 19.49
C THR A 168 3.41 -6.56 18.96
N VAL A 169 2.76 -5.50 19.45
CA VAL A 169 1.44 -5.05 18.97
C VAL A 169 1.51 -4.61 17.50
N LEU A 170 2.57 -3.89 17.10
CA LEU A 170 2.79 -3.52 15.71
C LEU A 170 2.96 -4.76 14.80
N GLY A 171 3.77 -5.74 15.23
CA GLY A 171 3.95 -7.00 14.50
C GLY A 171 2.65 -7.80 14.36
N LEU A 172 1.89 -7.94 15.46
CA LEU A 172 0.57 -8.55 15.44
C LEU A 172 -0.42 -7.77 14.53
N GLY A 173 -0.30 -6.44 14.50
CA GLY A 173 -1.07 -5.56 13.62
C GLY A 173 -0.82 -5.83 12.15
N VAL A 174 0.44 -5.98 11.75
CA VAL A 174 0.83 -6.34 10.37
C VAL A 174 0.29 -7.72 9.98
N THR A 175 0.37 -8.71 10.88
CA THR A 175 -0.22 -10.03 10.66
C THR A 175 -1.74 -9.97 10.47
N GLN A 176 -2.45 -9.24 11.34
CA GLN A 176 -3.90 -9.06 11.23
C GLN A 176 -4.29 -8.34 9.93
N TYR A 177 -3.53 -7.31 9.53
CA TYR A 177 -3.75 -6.61 8.26
C TYR A 177 -3.56 -7.54 7.06
N SER A 178 -2.53 -8.38 7.08
CA SER A 178 -2.27 -9.36 6.01
C SER A 178 -3.42 -10.37 5.85
N LEU A 179 -3.97 -10.86 6.96
CA LEU A 179 -5.15 -11.74 6.96
C LEU A 179 -6.40 -11.03 6.44
N LEU A 180 -6.59 -9.76 6.80
CA LEU A 180 -7.70 -8.95 6.30
C LEU A 180 -7.57 -8.69 4.80
N PHE A 181 -6.36 -8.41 4.31
CA PHE A 181 -6.09 -8.21 2.88
C PHE A 181 -6.44 -9.46 2.07
N PHE A 182 -5.99 -10.65 2.51
CA PHE A 182 -6.35 -11.91 1.87
C PHE A 182 -7.88 -12.14 1.87
N THR A 183 -8.52 -11.88 3.01
CA THR A 183 -9.98 -11.98 3.13
C THR A 183 -10.66 -11.02 2.14
N LYS A 184 -10.26 -9.74 2.07
CA LYS A 184 -10.81 -8.76 1.14
C LYS A 184 -10.66 -9.19 -0.32
N SER A 185 -9.54 -9.80 -0.69
CA SER A 185 -9.34 -10.35 -2.03
C SER A 185 -10.39 -11.42 -2.37
N GLN A 186 -10.66 -12.34 -1.44
CA GLN A 186 -11.70 -13.37 -1.61
C GLN A 186 -13.11 -12.74 -1.67
N LEU A 187 -13.39 -11.70 -0.86
CA LEU A 187 -14.67 -11.00 -0.90
C LEU A 187 -14.91 -10.26 -2.22
N ASN A 188 -13.87 -9.69 -2.82
CA ASN A 188 -13.97 -9.05 -4.13
C ASN A 188 -14.29 -10.09 -5.22
N GLN A 189 -13.63 -11.26 -5.20
CA GLN A 189 -13.95 -12.35 -6.12
C GLN A 189 -15.38 -12.87 -5.92
N ALA A 190 -15.82 -13.02 -4.67
CA ALA A 190 -17.19 -13.42 -4.36
C ALA A 190 -18.22 -12.40 -4.87
N SER A 191 -17.93 -11.10 -4.71
CA SER A 191 -18.78 -10.02 -5.23
C SER A 191 -18.87 -10.07 -6.75
N PHE A 192 -17.77 -10.35 -7.45
CA PHE A 192 -17.77 -10.55 -8.91
C PHE A 192 -18.61 -11.76 -9.34
N MET A 193 -18.48 -12.90 -8.65
CA MET A 193 -19.31 -14.08 -8.92
C MET A 193 -20.80 -13.80 -8.69
N ALA A 194 -21.12 -13.03 -7.65
CA ALA A 194 -22.48 -12.59 -7.35
C ALA A 194 -23.05 -11.68 -8.45
N ALA A 195 -22.28 -10.67 -8.89
CA ALA A 195 -22.68 -9.80 -10.00
C ALA A 195 -22.81 -10.56 -11.32
N ARG A 196 -21.90 -11.51 -11.60
CA ARG A 196 -22.00 -12.38 -12.78
C ARG A 196 -23.28 -13.20 -12.75
N ALA A 197 -23.60 -13.84 -11.62
CA ALA A 197 -24.84 -14.59 -11.47
C ALA A 197 -26.07 -13.69 -11.63
N GLY A 198 -26.06 -12.50 -11.05
CA GLY A 198 -27.12 -11.50 -11.24
C GLY A 198 -27.30 -11.08 -12.69
N SER A 199 -26.19 -10.85 -13.40
CA SER A 199 -26.19 -10.37 -14.80
C SER A 199 -26.86 -11.34 -15.77
N VAL A 200 -26.80 -12.66 -15.52
CA VAL A 200 -27.38 -13.70 -16.37
C VAL A 200 -28.73 -14.22 -15.86
N ALA A 201 -29.05 -13.95 -14.60
CA ALA A 201 -30.23 -14.48 -13.91
C ALA A 201 -31.30 -13.42 -13.65
N ASN A 202 -31.41 -12.43 -14.54
CA ASN A 202 -32.40 -11.36 -14.50
C ASN A 202 -32.34 -10.52 -13.21
N ALA A 203 -31.13 -10.28 -12.69
CA ALA A 203 -30.91 -9.52 -11.46
C ALA A 203 -31.60 -10.12 -10.21
N LYS A 204 -31.96 -11.41 -10.21
CA LYS A 204 -32.61 -12.07 -9.06
C LYS A 204 -31.67 -12.13 -7.84
N LEU A 205 -32.08 -11.49 -6.74
CA LEU A 205 -31.28 -11.41 -5.51
C LEU A 205 -30.91 -12.78 -4.94
N GLY A 206 -31.82 -13.75 -4.93
CA GLY A 206 -31.52 -15.11 -4.45
C GLY A 206 -30.39 -15.80 -5.25
N LYS A 207 -30.26 -15.52 -6.55
CA LYS A 207 -29.15 -16.07 -7.37
C LYS A 207 -27.82 -15.36 -7.09
N ILE A 208 -27.88 -14.07 -6.81
CA ILE A 208 -26.73 -13.27 -6.39
C ILE A 208 -26.23 -13.76 -5.03
N GLU A 209 -27.12 -13.96 -4.07
CA GLU A 209 -26.82 -14.47 -2.73
C GLU A 209 -26.26 -15.90 -2.77
N ASP A 210 -26.86 -16.80 -3.55
CA ASP A 210 -26.36 -18.16 -3.70
C ASP A 210 -24.95 -18.20 -4.30
N ALA A 211 -24.69 -17.40 -5.34
CA ALA A 211 -23.37 -17.32 -5.97
C ALA A 211 -22.33 -16.69 -5.04
N TYR A 212 -22.71 -15.66 -4.28
CA TYR A 212 -21.85 -15.08 -3.24
C TYR A 212 -21.51 -16.12 -2.17
N ALA A 213 -22.51 -16.83 -1.64
CA ALA A 213 -22.32 -17.87 -0.63
C ALA A 213 -21.39 -18.99 -1.10
N GLN A 214 -21.55 -19.44 -2.36
CA GLN A 214 -20.69 -20.46 -2.95
C GLN A 214 -19.24 -19.96 -3.10
N ALA A 215 -19.05 -18.71 -3.52
CA ALA A 215 -17.72 -18.14 -3.66
C ALA A 215 -17.01 -17.91 -2.31
N LEU A 216 -17.75 -17.84 -1.20
CA LEU A 216 -17.19 -17.72 0.15
C LEU A 216 -16.69 -19.03 0.75
N ILE A 217 -17.05 -20.19 0.19
CA ILE A 217 -16.70 -21.53 0.72
C ILE A 217 -15.24 -21.65 1.19
N PRO A 218 -14.21 -21.17 0.45
CA PRO A 218 -12.82 -21.26 0.90
C PRO A 218 -12.54 -20.57 2.24
N LEU A 219 -13.30 -19.53 2.59
CA LEU A 219 -13.18 -18.84 3.89
C LEU A 219 -13.81 -19.63 5.05
N TYR A 220 -14.69 -20.59 4.75
CA TYR A 220 -15.44 -21.39 5.73
C TYR A 220 -14.98 -22.85 5.81
N GLY A 221 -13.73 -23.11 5.43
CA GLY A 221 -13.08 -24.41 5.56
C GLY A 221 -12.90 -25.16 4.24
N GLY A 222 -13.55 -24.73 3.16
CA GLY A 222 -13.46 -25.44 1.88
C GLY A 222 -14.06 -26.84 1.94
N GLY A 223 -13.58 -27.72 1.06
CA GLY A 223 -13.91 -29.14 1.09
C GLY A 223 -13.26 -29.86 -0.09
N GLN A 224 -12.84 -31.11 0.13
CA GLN A 224 -12.30 -31.98 -0.92
C GLN A 224 -13.37 -32.93 -1.49
N ASN A 225 -14.52 -33.02 -0.84
CA ASN A 225 -15.66 -33.85 -1.24
C ASN A 225 -16.98 -33.08 -1.09
N ALA A 226 -18.07 -33.68 -1.60
CA ALA A 226 -19.39 -33.05 -1.62
C ALA A 226 -19.93 -32.73 -0.22
N THR A 227 -19.68 -33.58 0.77
CA THR A 227 -20.16 -33.40 2.15
C THR A 227 -19.48 -32.20 2.80
N GLU A 228 -18.15 -32.14 2.75
CA GLU A 228 -17.38 -31.02 3.30
C GLU A 228 -17.74 -29.70 2.62
N LEU A 229 -17.95 -29.73 1.30
CA LEU A 229 -18.37 -28.57 0.53
C LEU A 229 -19.76 -28.07 0.96
N ALA A 230 -20.70 -29.00 1.18
CA ALA A 230 -22.05 -28.68 1.65
C ALA A 230 -22.03 -28.09 3.07
N GLU A 231 -21.19 -28.62 3.96
CA GLU A 231 -21.02 -28.08 5.31
C GLU A 231 -20.38 -26.69 5.31
N ALA A 232 -19.36 -26.46 4.48
CA ALA A 232 -18.73 -25.14 4.34
C ALA A 232 -19.71 -24.11 3.77
N LEU A 233 -20.51 -24.50 2.77
CA LEU A 233 -21.60 -23.67 2.26
C LEU A 233 -22.63 -23.36 3.35
N ALA A 234 -23.01 -24.33 4.18
CA ALA A 234 -23.95 -24.13 5.28
C ALA A 234 -23.40 -23.13 6.31
N ARG A 235 -22.12 -23.24 6.68
CA ARG A 235 -21.43 -22.27 7.54
C ARG A 235 -21.39 -20.88 6.92
N ALA A 236 -21.10 -20.77 5.62
CA ALA A 236 -21.08 -19.50 4.91
C ALA A 236 -22.47 -18.84 4.91
N LYS A 237 -23.53 -19.59 4.56
CA LYS A 237 -24.91 -19.09 4.59
C LYS A 237 -25.37 -18.68 5.99
N ALA A 238 -24.99 -19.46 7.01
CA ALA A 238 -25.30 -19.12 8.41
C ALA A 238 -24.61 -17.80 8.85
N ASP A 239 -23.35 -17.57 8.49
CA ASP A 239 -22.67 -16.31 8.80
C ASP A 239 -23.28 -15.14 8.02
N MET A 240 -23.64 -15.35 6.75
CA MET A 240 -24.23 -14.32 5.88
C MET A 240 -25.53 -13.75 6.46
N ALA A 241 -26.40 -14.59 7.03
CA ALA A 241 -27.72 -14.21 7.51
C ALA A 241 -27.73 -13.01 8.49
N GLY A 242 -26.64 -12.79 9.23
CA GLY A 242 -26.49 -11.66 10.14
C GLY A 242 -25.32 -10.73 9.85
N ASN A 243 -24.40 -11.11 8.96
CA ASN A 243 -23.12 -10.42 8.81
C ASN A 243 -22.80 -9.99 7.38
N VAL A 244 -23.72 -10.19 6.44
CA VAL A 244 -23.59 -9.70 5.06
C VAL A 244 -24.84 -8.94 4.64
N GLN A 245 -24.63 -7.80 3.99
CA GLN A 245 -25.67 -7.05 3.30
C GLN A 245 -25.25 -6.86 1.84
N ILE A 246 -26.05 -7.41 0.93
CA ILE A 246 -25.89 -7.21 -0.52
C ILE A 246 -26.97 -6.23 -0.96
N THR A 247 -26.55 -5.06 -1.43
CA THR A 247 -27.45 -4.03 -1.92
C THR A 247 -27.25 -3.88 -3.42
N MET A 248 -28.34 -4.03 -4.18
CA MET A 248 -28.35 -3.68 -5.59
C MET A 248 -28.48 -2.17 -5.73
N ILE A 249 -27.42 -1.52 -6.21
CA ILE A 249 -27.37 -0.08 -6.45
C ILE A 249 -27.97 0.29 -7.81
N ASN A 250 -27.78 -0.58 -8.80
CA ASN A 250 -28.34 -0.45 -10.14
C ASN A 250 -28.66 -1.87 -10.67
N PRO A 251 -29.76 -2.11 -11.42
CA PRO A 251 -30.78 -1.14 -11.85
C PRO A 251 -31.62 -0.56 -10.71
N THR A 252 -32.02 0.69 -10.86
CA THR A 252 -32.76 1.46 -9.84
C THR A 252 -34.27 1.33 -10.01
N LYS A 253 -35.03 1.64 -8.96
CA LYS A 253 -36.50 1.71 -9.05
C LYS A 253 -36.97 2.65 -10.16
N GLU A 254 -36.27 3.75 -10.38
CA GLU A 254 -36.55 4.77 -11.40
C GLU A 254 -36.20 4.26 -12.80
N ALA A 255 -35.07 3.56 -12.96
CA ALA A 255 -34.69 2.92 -14.22
C ALA A 255 -35.74 1.87 -14.63
N PHE A 256 -36.25 1.10 -13.67
CA PHE A 256 -37.39 0.21 -13.90
C PHE A 256 -38.67 0.97 -14.27
N ALA A 257 -38.84 2.23 -13.86
CA ALA A 257 -40.00 3.05 -14.26
C ALA A 257 -39.90 3.50 -15.71
N ASP A 258 -38.73 4.04 -16.08
CA ASP A 258 -38.52 4.66 -17.38
C ASP A 258 -38.37 3.63 -18.51
N PHE A 259 -37.69 2.52 -18.25
CA PHE A 259 -37.31 1.54 -19.27
C PHE A 259 -38.13 0.25 -19.22
N ASN A 260 -39.27 0.26 -18.52
CA ASN A 260 -40.15 -0.88 -18.46
C ASN A 260 -40.65 -1.31 -19.85
N ASP A 261 -40.60 -2.60 -20.15
CA ASP A 261 -41.20 -3.20 -21.35
C ASP A 261 -42.41 -4.09 -20.97
N PRO A 262 -43.65 -3.60 -21.09
CA PRO A 262 -44.85 -4.37 -20.75
C PRO A 262 -45.05 -5.63 -21.60
N ALA A 263 -44.62 -5.62 -22.86
CA ALA A 263 -44.74 -6.79 -23.73
C ALA A 263 -43.80 -7.89 -23.25
N LEU A 264 -42.59 -7.51 -22.83
CA LEU A 264 -41.62 -8.42 -22.25
C LEU A 264 -42.05 -8.91 -20.85
N GLN A 265 -42.65 -8.06 -20.01
CA GLN A 265 -43.25 -8.48 -18.73
C GLN A 265 -44.25 -9.64 -18.92
N ALA A 266 -45.17 -9.48 -19.89
CA ALA A 266 -46.18 -10.48 -20.19
C ALA A 266 -45.53 -11.78 -20.71
N LYS A 267 -44.52 -11.66 -21.59
CA LYS A 267 -43.78 -12.81 -22.13
C LYS A 267 -43.01 -13.58 -21.05
N LEU A 268 -42.43 -12.87 -20.07
CA LEU A 268 -41.65 -13.47 -18.98
C LEU A 268 -42.51 -13.88 -17.78
N ASN A 269 -43.81 -13.59 -17.79
CA ASN A 269 -44.75 -13.84 -16.70
C ASN A 269 -44.21 -13.34 -15.33
N THR A 270 -43.80 -12.08 -15.28
CA THR A 270 -43.10 -11.50 -14.11
C THR A 270 -44.00 -11.19 -12.91
N GLN A 271 -45.27 -11.59 -12.94
CA GLN A 271 -46.26 -11.30 -11.89
C GLN A 271 -46.39 -9.79 -11.60
N GLY A 272 -46.30 -8.96 -12.65
CA GLY A 272 -46.44 -7.50 -12.57
C GLY A 272 -45.15 -6.75 -12.25
N LYS A 273 -44.03 -7.44 -12.04
CA LYS A 273 -42.72 -6.79 -11.84
C LYS A 273 -42.20 -6.17 -13.13
N ARG A 274 -41.60 -4.99 -13.03
CA ARG A 274 -41.06 -4.26 -14.17
C ARG A 274 -39.84 -4.93 -14.76
N VAL A 275 -39.66 -4.76 -16.07
CA VAL A 275 -38.58 -5.42 -16.81
C VAL A 275 -37.85 -4.40 -17.67
N ILE A 276 -36.52 -4.34 -17.49
CA ILE A 276 -35.65 -3.57 -18.37
C ILE A 276 -35.10 -4.53 -19.44
N PRO A 277 -35.41 -4.31 -20.73
CA PRO A 277 -34.93 -5.18 -21.80
C PRO A 277 -33.42 -5.00 -22.06
N ASN A 278 -32.72 -6.11 -22.23
CA ASN A 278 -31.26 -6.17 -22.49
C ASN A 278 -30.92 -6.47 -23.97
N SER A 279 -31.92 -6.69 -24.82
CA SER A 279 -31.69 -7.00 -26.24
C SER A 279 -31.32 -5.77 -27.06
N SER A 280 -30.38 -5.94 -28.01
CA SER A 280 -30.00 -4.93 -29.01
C SER A 280 -29.60 -3.56 -28.43
N LEU A 281 -29.00 -3.52 -27.23
CA LEU A 281 -28.63 -2.27 -26.54
C LEU A 281 -27.79 -1.31 -27.39
N ALA A 282 -26.91 -1.84 -28.24
CA ALA A 282 -26.07 -1.06 -29.14
C ALA A 282 -26.87 -0.25 -30.17
N PHE A 283 -28.11 -0.66 -30.46
CA PHE A 283 -29.01 -0.02 -31.44
C PHE A 283 -30.12 0.79 -30.78
N LYS A 284 -30.21 0.79 -29.44
CA LYS A 284 -31.18 1.60 -28.72
C LYS A 284 -30.68 3.04 -28.63
N GLY A 285 -31.59 4.01 -28.74
CA GLY A 285 -31.27 5.43 -28.58
C GLY A 285 -30.70 5.74 -27.19
N GLN A 286 -29.94 6.83 -27.10
CA GLN A 286 -29.32 7.30 -25.85
C GLN A 286 -30.19 8.35 -25.14
N ALA A 287 -31.52 8.25 -25.29
CA ALA A 287 -32.43 9.14 -24.59
C ALA A 287 -32.38 8.84 -23.09
N LEU A 288 -32.31 9.91 -22.29
CA LEU A 288 -32.33 9.80 -20.83
C LEU A 288 -33.76 9.50 -20.35
N GLY A 289 -33.87 8.61 -19.38
CA GLY A 289 -35.11 8.34 -18.68
C GLY A 289 -35.55 9.55 -17.85
N ALA A 290 -36.86 9.83 -17.84
CA ALA A 290 -37.41 11.02 -17.20
C ALA A 290 -37.29 11.01 -15.67
N SER A 291 -37.32 9.82 -15.06
CA SER A 291 -37.26 9.65 -13.60
C SER A 291 -35.85 9.31 -13.13
N SER A 292 -35.12 8.51 -13.91
CA SER A 292 -33.78 7.99 -13.59
C SER A 292 -32.66 8.93 -14.00
N GLY A 293 -32.83 9.72 -15.07
CA GLY A 293 -31.74 10.50 -15.67
C GLY A 293 -30.66 9.63 -16.31
N GLU A 294 -30.92 8.33 -16.52
CA GLU A 294 -29.97 7.35 -17.07
C GLU A 294 -30.34 6.99 -18.51
N THR A 295 -29.39 6.48 -19.28
CA THR A 295 -29.72 5.82 -20.56
C THR A 295 -30.15 4.36 -20.33
N ILE A 296 -30.80 3.73 -21.31
CA ILE A 296 -31.13 2.30 -21.21
C ILE A 296 -29.88 1.41 -21.13
N GLN A 297 -28.74 1.87 -21.66
CA GLN A 297 -27.46 1.19 -21.56
C GLN A 297 -26.92 1.24 -20.13
N ASP A 298 -27.00 2.40 -19.47
CA ASP A 298 -26.59 2.58 -18.08
C ASP A 298 -27.51 1.81 -17.12
N ALA A 299 -28.82 1.84 -17.38
CA ALA A 299 -29.82 1.05 -16.67
C ALA A 299 -29.59 -0.47 -16.80
N ASN A 300 -28.84 -0.92 -17.81
CA ASN A 300 -28.42 -2.32 -18.00
C ASN A 300 -27.04 -2.64 -17.39
N LEU A 301 -26.57 -1.84 -16.43
CA LEU A 301 -25.42 -2.18 -15.60
C LEU A 301 -25.89 -2.70 -14.24
N ILE A 302 -25.54 -3.93 -13.87
CA ILE A 302 -25.72 -4.38 -12.48
C ILE A 302 -24.61 -3.80 -11.62
N LYS A 303 -24.97 -2.95 -10.65
CA LYS A 303 -24.04 -2.41 -9.65
C LYS A 303 -24.44 -2.94 -8.28
N LEU A 304 -23.55 -3.67 -7.62
CA LEU A 304 -23.78 -4.19 -6.27
C LEU A 304 -22.84 -3.52 -5.28
N ARG A 305 -23.35 -3.18 -4.10
CA ARG A 305 -22.59 -2.86 -2.90
C ARG A 305 -22.73 -4.04 -1.94
N VAL A 306 -21.63 -4.70 -1.63
CA VAL A 306 -21.60 -5.81 -0.67
C VAL A 306 -20.85 -5.35 0.57
N MET A 307 -21.54 -5.28 1.71
CA MET A 307 -20.92 -5.05 3.01
C MET A 307 -20.87 -6.37 3.79
N GLN A 308 -19.68 -6.79 4.21
CA GLN A 308 -19.51 -7.98 5.04
C GLN A 308 -18.71 -7.68 6.31
N GLY A 309 -19.19 -8.17 7.45
CA GLY A 309 -18.50 -8.11 8.72
C GLY A 309 -17.48 -9.25 8.88
N VAL A 310 -16.19 -8.93 8.77
CA VAL A 310 -15.09 -9.88 8.94
C VAL A 310 -14.69 -9.97 10.41
N LYS A 311 -14.64 -11.19 10.96
CA LYS A 311 -14.14 -11.43 12.32
C LYS A 311 -12.61 -11.35 12.36
N PRO A 312 -12.02 -10.50 13.23
CA PRO A 312 -10.56 -10.46 13.39
C PRO A 312 -10.04 -11.80 13.92
N LYS A 313 -8.85 -12.21 13.47
CA LYS A 313 -8.22 -13.50 13.83
C LYS A 313 -7.22 -13.36 14.96
N VAL A 314 -6.66 -12.16 15.14
CA VAL A 314 -5.70 -11.83 16.21
C VAL A 314 -6.44 -11.10 17.34
N PRO A 315 -6.64 -11.71 18.53
CA PRO A 315 -7.51 -11.17 19.57
C PRO A 315 -7.10 -9.77 20.07
N VAL A 316 -5.83 -9.57 20.41
CA VAL A 316 -5.30 -8.29 20.94
C VAL A 316 -5.57 -7.14 19.96
N VAL A 317 -5.28 -7.39 18.69
CA VAL A 317 -5.47 -6.41 17.62
C VAL A 317 -6.95 -6.21 17.30
N GLY A 318 -7.74 -7.28 17.37
CA GLY A 318 -9.20 -7.24 17.21
C GLY A 318 -9.87 -6.32 18.22
N SER A 319 -9.46 -6.37 19.49
CA SER A 319 -9.96 -5.45 20.53
C SER A 319 -9.61 -3.99 20.23
N ILE A 320 -8.39 -3.72 19.78
CA ILE A 320 -7.94 -2.36 19.41
C ILE A 320 -8.77 -1.83 18.22
N TYR A 321 -8.92 -2.63 17.16
CA TYR A 321 -9.74 -2.24 16.00
C TYR A 321 -11.19 -1.99 16.38
N THR A 322 -11.78 -2.87 17.20
CA THR A 322 -13.17 -2.71 17.64
C THR A 322 -13.35 -1.42 18.41
N ALA A 323 -12.42 -1.08 19.32
CA ALA A 323 -12.48 0.18 20.07
C ALA A 323 -12.37 1.39 19.14
N TYR A 324 -11.43 1.36 18.19
CA TYR A 324 -11.25 2.42 17.19
C TYR A 324 -12.47 2.59 16.27
N LEU A 325 -13.02 1.48 15.76
CA LEU A 325 -14.18 1.51 14.87
C LEU A 325 -15.44 1.99 15.60
N LYS A 326 -15.63 1.61 16.88
CA LYS A 326 -16.71 2.16 17.72
C LYS A 326 -16.56 3.66 17.93
N TRP A 327 -15.34 4.13 18.13
CA TRP A 327 -15.06 5.56 18.27
C TRP A 327 -15.32 6.35 16.99
N GLN A 328 -15.03 5.76 15.82
CA GLN A 328 -15.28 6.38 14.52
C GLN A 328 -16.74 6.25 14.05
N ASP A 329 -17.53 5.37 14.67
CA ASP A 329 -18.90 5.12 14.24
C ASP A 329 -19.82 6.29 14.62
N ASN A 330 -20.42 6.91 13.60
CA ASN A 330 -21.38 8.01 13.74
C ASN A 330 -22.84 7.53 13.78
N GLY A 331 -23.09 6.23 13.65
CA GLY A 331 -24.43 5.64 13.75
C GLY A 331 -25.35 5.87 12.54
N THR A 332 -24.83 6.33 11.39
CA THR A 332 -25.66 6.64 10.22
C THR A 332 -26.11 5.39 9.44
N ASP A 333 -25.29 4.33 9.44
CA ASP A 333 -25.60 3.04 8.80
C ASP A 333 -25.82 1.98 9.90
N ALA A 334 -27.09 1.65 10.17
CA ALA A 334 -27.48 0.73 11.23
C ALA A 334 -26.86 -0.67 11.07
N PHE A 335 -26.65 -1.13 9.83
CA PHE A 335 -26.03 -2.43 9.58
C PHE A 335 -24.53 -2.38 9.89
N ARG A 336 -23.83 -1.32 9.46
CA ARG A 336 -22.42 -1.08 9.82
C ARG A 336 -22.24 -0.99 11.33
N THR A 337 -23.08 -0.22 12.02
CA THR A 337 -23.06 -0.10 13.49
C THR A 337 -23.25 -1.45 14.17
N LYS A 338 -24.20 -2.26 13.71
CA LYS A 338 -24.44 -3.63 14.21
C LYS A 338 -23.20 -4.52 14.04
N LEU A 339 -22.53 -4.48 12.89
CA LEU A 339 -21.28 -5.23 12.68
C LEU A 339 -20.16 -4.80 13.65
N ILE A 340 -19.99 -3.50 13.86
CA ILE A 340 -18.97 -2.95 14.77
C ILE A 340 -19.28 -3.33 16.22
N GLN A 341 -20.56 -3.31 16.62
CA GLN A 341 -21.01 -3.76 17.94
C GLN A 341 -20.71 -5.26 18.16
N ASP A 342 -20.89 -6.09 17.13
CA ASP A 342 -20.55 -7.51 17.10
C ASP A 342 -19.03 -7.79 17.04
N GLY A 343 -18.19 -6.75 17.07
CA GLY A 343 -16.73 -6.88 17.01
C GLY A 343 -16.20 -7.33 15.65
N ARG A 344 -16.95 -7.04 14.57
CA ARG A 344 -16.58 -7.35 13.19
C ARG A 344 -16.12 -6.10 12.46
N ILE A 345 -15.16 -6.29 11.56
CA ILE A 345 -14.63 -5.24 10.69
C ILE A 345 -15.54 -5.15 9.46
N PRO A 346 -16.26 -4.04 9.23
CA PRO A 346 -17.09 -3.88 8.04
C PRO A 346 -16.18 -3.70 6.81
N VAL A 347 -16.27 -4.63 5.85
CA VAL A 347 -15.56 -4.57 4.58
C VAL A 347 -16.57 -4.36 3.46
N VAL A 348 -16.39 -3.29 2.71
CA VAL A 348 -17.25 -2.96 1.55
C VAL A 348 -16.54 -3.34 0.25
N SER A 349 -17.30 -3.92 -0.67
CA SER A 349 -16.92 -4.17 -2.06
C SER A 349 -17.99 -3.63 -2.98
N HIS A 350 -17.56 -2.97 -4.06
CA HIS A 350 -18.44 -2.52 -5.14
C HIS A 350 -18.06 -3.26 -6.40
N VAL A 351 -19.07 -3.73 -7.12
CA VAL A 351 -18.89 -4.40 -8.41
C VAL A 351 -19.90 -3.85 -9.39
N THR A 352 -19.45 -3.62 -10.62
CA THR A 352 -20.31 -3.22 -11.74
C THR A 352 -20.07 -4.17 -12.90
N MET A 353 -21.13 -4.70 -13.48
CA MET A 353 -21.06 -5.56 -14.66
C MET A 353 -22.20 -5.21 -15.61
N GLN A 354 -22.03 -5.49 -16.89
CA GLN A 354 -23.13 -5.36 -17.85
C GLN A 354 -24.09 -6.55 -17.73
N MET A 355 -25.39 -6.27 -17.73
CA MET A 355 -26.42 -7.29 -17.79
C MET A 355 -26.29 -8.14 -19.06
N GLN A 356 -26.55 -9.43 -18.93
CA GLN A 356 -26.56 -10.43 -20.01
C GLN A 356 -27.96 -11.05 -20.21
N SER A 357 -28.91 -10.68 -19.35
CA SER A 357 -30.32 -11.03 -19.43
C SER A 357 -31.15 -9.77 -19.16
N ASP A 358 -32.43 -9.80 -19.50
CA ASP A 358 -33.36 -8.74 -19.12
C ASP A 358 -33.38 -8.59 -17.59
N ALA A 359 -33.38 -7.37 -17.06
CA ALA A 359 -33.45 -7.18 -15.61
C ALA A 359 -34.91 -7.26 -15.16
N ILE A 360 -35.21 -8.05 -14.14
CA ILE A 360 -36.54 -8.08 -13.51
C ILE A 360 -36.44 -7.34 -12.18
N GLU A 361 -37.40 -6.45 -11.93
CA GLU A 361 -37.44 -5.64 -10.72
C GLU A 361 -37.44 -6.52 -9.45
N PRO A 362 -36.50 -6.30 -8.51
CA PRO A 362 -36.50 -7.01 -7.23
C PRO A 362 -37.65 -6.55 -6.33
N GLU A 363 -37.92 -7.29 -5.26
CA GLU A 363 -39.01 -7.00 -4.31
C GLU A 363 -38.83 -5.64 -3.61
N ASN A 364 -37.59 -5.30 -3.27
CA ASN A 364 -37.22 -4.08 -2.57
C ASN A 364 -36.15 -3.34 -3.38
N PRO A 365 -36.49 -2.76 -4.54
CA PRO A 365 -35.54 -2.02 -5.36
C PRO A 365 -35.14 -0.75 -4.62
N ILE A 366 -33.86 -0.39 -4.70
CA ILE A 366 -33.43 0.88 -4.14
C ILE A 366 -33.70 2.00 -5.15
N SER A 367 -33.94 3.19 -4.60
CA SER A 367 -33.93 4.45 -5.33
C SER A 367 -32.58 5.13 -5.11
N ILE A 368 -31.98 5.71 -6.14
CA ILE A 368 -30.86 6.65 -5.95
C ILE A 368 -31.43 8.08 -5.96
N PRO A 369 -30.86 9.00 -5.15
CA PRO A 369 -31.28 10.40 -5.17
C PRO A 369 -31.08 11.03 -6.56
N GLY A 370 -32.08 11.75 -7.04
CA GLY A 370 -32.14 12.30 -8.39
C GLY A 370 -33.29 13.29 -8.59
N THR A 371 -33.34 13.96 -9.74
CA THR A 371 -34.23 15.10 -10.01
C THR A 371 -35.71 14.79 -9.78
N GLY A 372 -36.21 15.11 -8.58
CA GLY A 372 -37.63 15.06 -8.24
C GLY A 372 -38.02 14.24 -7.01
N ASN A 373 -37.09 13.55 -6.32
CA ASN A 373 -37.46 12.61 -5.25
C ASN A 373 -37.17 13.05 -3.79
N ASN A 374 -36.66 14.26 -3.53
CA ASN A 374 -36.37 14.79 -2.17
C ASN A 374 -35.62 13.80 -1.24
N GLY A 375 -34.96 12.79 -1.81
CA GLY A 375 -34.27 11.77 -1.04
C GLY A 375 -32.95 12.32 -0.55
N ASN A 376 -32.76 12.41 0.76
CA ASN A 376 -31.46 12.74 1.32
C ASN A 376 -30.50 11.57 1.00
N PRO A 377 -29.41 11.77 0.22
CA PRO A 377 -28.39 10.75 0.05
C PRO A 377 -27.70 10.57 1.41
N THR A 378 -27.96 9.47 2.11
CA THR A 378 -26.91 8.96 2.99
C THR A 378 -26.00 8.11 2.12
N ASP A 379 -25.00 8.76 1.51
CA ASP A 379 -23.76 8.07 1.25
C ASP A 379 -23.29 7.50 2.61
N PRO A 380 -23.18 6.18 2.79
CA PRO A 380 -22.67 5.61 4.04
C PRO A 380 -21.18 5.98 4.26
N GLY A 381 -20.56 6.68 3.32
CA GLY A 381 -19.23 7.26 3.40
C GLY A 381 -18.16 6.22 3.13
N ASP A 382 -17.12 6.64 2.41
CA ASP A 382 -15.80 6.06 2.61
C ASP A 382 -15.38 6.24 4.09
N PRO A 383 -14.59 5.33 4.68
CA PRO A 383 -14.12 5.49 6.05
C PRO A 383 -13.51 6.88 6.22
N PRO A 384 -13.85 7.65 7.28
CA PRO A 384 -13.33 8.99 7.46
C PRO A 384 -11.82 8.97 7.34
N GLY A 385 -11.30 9.62 6.29
CA GLY A 385 -9.92 10.07 6.30
C GLY A 385 -9.73 11.02 7.48
N PRO A 386 -8.51 11.19 8.00
CA PRO A 386 -8.26 12.21 9.01
C PRO A 386 -8.73 13.56 8.46
N ALA A 387 -9.75 14.14 9.12
CA ALA A 387 -10.29 15.44 8.75
C ALA A 387 -9.14 16.45 8.71
N ASN A 388 -8.95 17.09 7.56
CA ASN A 388 -7.99 18.15 7.43
C ASN A 388 -8.59 19.39 8.12
N PRO A 389 -7.93 20.00 9.12
CA PRO A 389 -8.43 21.21 9.79
C PRO A 389 -8.54 22.45 8.87
N ASN A 390 -8.24 22.32 7.58
CA ASN A 390 -8.22 23.40 6.60
C ASN A 390 -9.32 23.29 5.53
N ASP A 391 -10.31 22.40 5.72
CA ASP A 391 -11.50 22.45 4.86
C ASP A 391 -12.32 23.71 5.23
N PRO A 392 -12.62 24.61 4.27
CA PRO A 392 -13.36 25.84 4.54
C PRO A 392 -14.79 25.52 4.99
N PRO A 393 -15.40 26.36 5.84
CA PRO A 393 -16.72 26.09 6.39
C PRO A 393 -17.79 26.14 5.29
N ASP A 394 -18.65 25.11 5.25
CA ASP A 394 -19.81 25.04 4.37
C ASP A 394 -20.71 26.27 4.59
N CYS A 395 -20.90 27.06 3.54
CA CYS A 395 -21.89 28.14 3.51
C CYS A 395 -23.27 27.58 3.13
N PRO A 396 -24.31 27.76 3.97
CA PRO A 396 -25.68 27.49 3.57
C PRO A 396 -26.27 28.76 2.94
N LEU A 397 -26.84 28.67 1.74
CA LEU A 397 -27.78 29.64 1.14
C LEU A 397 -28.34 28.95 -0.11
N GLY A 398 -29.64 28.76 -0.30
CA GLY A 398 -30.65 29.81 -0.43
C GLY A 398 -31.02 29.91 -1.90
N GLY A 399 -32.23 29.48 -2.27
CA GLY A 399 -32.63 29.26 -3.66
C GLY A 399 -32.61 30.51 -4.53
N CYS A 400 -32.40 30.32 -5.84
CA CYS A 400 -32.77 31.25 -6.91
C CYS A 400 -33.08 30.47 -8.18
N THR A 401 -34.18 30.88 -8.81
CA THR A 401 -34.71 30.47 -10.11
C THR A 401 -33.68 30.67 -11.23
N THR A 402 -33.47 29.67 -12.08
CA THR A 402 -32.69 29.81 -13.32
C THR A 402 -33.50 30.58 -14.37
N PRO A 403 -32.97 31.68 -14.94
CA PRO A 403 -33.47 32.18 -16.21
C PRO A 403 -33.02 31.26 -17.35
N THR A 404 -33.86 31.14 -18.37
CA THR A 404 -33.60 30.41 -19.61
C THR A 404 -32.26 30.84 -20.24
N PRO A 405 -31.36 29.91 -20.61
CA PRO A 405 -30.10 30.28 -21.25
C PRO A 405 -30.35 30.77 -22.67
N THR A 406 -29.87 31.99 -22.95
CA THR A 406 -29.68 32.49 -24.30
C THR A 406 -28.55 31.69 -24.97
N PRO A 407 -28.72 31.20 -26.21
CA PRO A 407 -27.66 30.51 -26.94
C PRO A 407 -26.56 31.49 -27.35
N GLY A 408 -25.35 31.25 -26.86
CA GLY A 408 -24.13 31.93 -27.31
C GLY A 408 -23.29 32.41 -26.15
N ASP A 409 -22.44 31.53 -25.62
CA ASP A 409 -21.05 31.83 -25.20
C ASP A 409 -20.35 30.50 -24.82
N GLY A 410 -19.34 30.13 -25.60
CA GLY A 410 -18.67 28.83 -25.58
C GLY A 410 -17.61 28.70 -24.48
N GLY A 411 -18.04 28.61 -23.22
CA GLY A 411 -17.16 28.27 -22.09
C GLY A 411 -17.21 26.78 -21.75
N THR A 412 -16.33 25.96 -22.33
CA THR A 412 -16.15 24.56 -21.92
C THR A 412 -15.36 24.48 -20.61
N CYS A 413 -15.93 23.88 -19.57
CA CYS A 413 -15.13 23.39 -18.43
C CYS A 413 -14.14 22.33 -18.97
N PRO A 414 -12.83 22.42 -18.68
CA PRO A 414 -11.87 21.45 -19.19
C PRO A 414 -12.07 20.11 -18.48
N ALA A 415 -12.65 19.14 -19.20
CA ALA A 415 -12.77 17.76 -18.74
C ALA A 415 -11.37 17.11 -18.64
N ALA A 416 -11.20 16.22 -17.66
CA ALA A 416 -9.98 15.44 -17.52
C ALA A 416 -9.72 14.64 -18.82
N SER A 417 -8.54 14.81 -19.41
CA SER A 417 -8.18 14.20 -20.68
C SER A 417 -7.41 12.89 -20.43
N THR A 418 -7.87 11.78 -21.02
CA THR A 418 -7.18 10.49 -20.97
C THR A 418 -6.77 10.08 -22.38
N ALA A 419 -5.48 9.82 -22.58
CA ALA A 419 -4.94 9.28 -23.82
C ALA A 419 -4.38 7.88 -23.57
N THR A 420 -4.85 6.89 -24.34
CA THR A 420 -4.30 5.53 -24.34
C THR A 420 -3.45 5.35 -25.59
N LEU A 421 -2.19 4.98 -25.40
CA LEU A 421 -1.20 4.89 -26.46
C LEU A 421 -0.66 3.47 -26.54
N GLY A 422 -0.69 2.87 -27.73
CA GLY A 422 -0.13 1.54 -27.97
C GLY A 422 1.37 1.53 -27.77
N SER A 423 1.89 0.57 -26.99
CA SER A 423 3.31 0.48 -26.69
C SER A 423 4.15 0.11 -27.90
N ASP A 424 3.59 -0.61 -28.87
CA ASP A 424 4.29 -0.98 -30.11
C ASP A 424 4.49 0.22 -31.05
N THR A 425 3.64 1.23 -30.94
CA THR A 425 3.78 2.48 -31.68
C THR A 425 4.74 3.44 -30.96
N LEU A 426 4.76 3.40 -29.62
CA LEU A 426 5.62 4.24 -28.79
C LEU A 426 7.06 3.74 -28.68
N PHE A 427 7.28 2.43 -28.70
CA PHE A 427 8.59 1.82 -28.41
C PHE A 427 8.91 0.70 -29.40
N GLY A 428 10.20 0.45 -29.62
CA GLY A 428 10.64 -0.78 -30.27
C GLY A 428 10.31 -2.04 -29.44
N PHE A 429 10.30 -3.20 -30.09
CA PHE A 429 10.10 -4.49 -29.42
C PHE A 429 11.10 -4.67 -28.26
N ASP A 430 10.58 -4.98 -27.06
CA ASP A 430 11.33 -5.08 -25.79
C ASP A 430 12.18 -3.86 -25.40
N GLN A 431 11.82 -2.67 -25.90
CA GLN A 431 12.50 -1.43 -25.55
C GLN A 431 11.59 -0.49 -24.75
N SER A 432 12.24 0.41 -24.01
CA SER A 432 11.62 1.57 -23.34
C SER A 432 12.07 2.90 -23.96
N THR A 433 12.84 2.86 -25.05
CA THR A 433 13.25 4.05 -25.80
C THR A 433 12.16 4.43 -26.79
N LEU A 434 11.76 5.71 -26.77
CA LEU A 434 10.70 6.22 -27.64
C LEU A 434 11.14 6.25 -29.12
N THR A 435 10.30 5.70 -30.00
CA THR A 435 10.45 5.78 -31.46
C THR A 435 10.16 7.20 -31.94
N GLN A 436 10.51 7.52 -33.19
CA GLN A 436 10.16 8.81 -33.79
C GLN A 436 8.64 8.98 -33.91
N ASP A 437 7.94 7.96 -34.40
CA ASP A 437 6.47 7.95 -34.48
C ASP A 437 5.81 8.12 -33.10
N GLY A 438 6.39 7.49 -32.08
CA GLY A 438 5.93 7.64 -30.70
C GLY A 438 6.08 9.06 -30.17
N LYS A 439 7.18 9.74 -30.52
CA LYS A 439 7.40 11.16 -30.21
C LYS A 439 6.39 12.05 -30.92
N ASP A 440 6.10 11.80 -32.19
CA ASP A 440 5.12 12.59 -32.97
C ASP A 440 3.70 12.47 -32.40
N ILE A 441 3.33 11.30 -31.88
CA ILE A 441 2.05 11.09 -31.19
C ILE A 441 2.01 11.84 -29.86
N LEU A 442 3.11 11.79 -29.09
CA LEU A 442 3.22 12.55 -27.84
C LEU A 442 3.21 14.05 -28.09
N ASP A 443 3.79 14.52 -29.19
CA ASP A 443 3.75 15.94 -29.59
C ASP A 443 2.32 16.40 -29.91
N LYS A 444 1.51 15.57 -30.57
CA LYS A 444 0.08 15.85 -30.75
C LYS A 444 -0.67 15.90 -29.42
N LEU A 445 -0.33 15.02 -28.48
CA LEU A 445 -0.90 15.05 -27.13
C LEU A 445 -0.52 16.35 -26.38
N VAL A 446 0.75 16.76 -26.45
CA VAL A 446 1.22 18.03 -25.87
C VAL A 446 0.48 19.22 -26.48
N ALA A 447 0.32 19.24 -27.81
CA ALA A 447 -0.43 20.29 -28.50
C ALA A 447 -1.90 20.35 -28.05
N ASN A 448 -2.54 19.19 -27.85
CA ASN A 448 -3.92 19.11 -27.37
C ASN A 448 -4.08 19.54 -25.90
N ILE A 449 -3.08 19.29 -25.04
CA ILE A 449 -3.09 19.77 -23.65
C ILE A 449 -2.91 21.30 -23.58
N GLY A 450 -2.16 21.87 -24.54
CA GLY A 450 -1.94 23.31 -24.65
C GLY A 450 -1.28 23.92 -23.41
N ASN A 451 -1.61 25.18 -23.11
CA ASN A 451 -1.09 25.93 -21.95
C ASN A 451 -1.92 25.71 -20.66
N THR A 452 -2.63 24.59 -20.56
CA THR A 452 -3.50 24.31 -19.41
C THR A 452 -2.66 24.06 -18.15
N GLN A 453 -3.03 24.66 -17.02
CA GLN A 453 -2.43 24.30 -15.73
C GLN A 453 -2.92 22.92 -15.29
N ILE A 454 -2.00 22.03 -14.95
CA ILE A 454 -2.31 20.63 -14.63
C ILE A 454 -2.19 20.42 -13.12
N ASP A 455 -3.27 19.99 -12.48
CA ASP A 455 -3.23 19.56 -11.07
C ASP A 455 -2.54 18.21 -10.95
N THR A 456 -2.98 17.21 -11.74
CA THR A 456 -2.45 15.86 -11.64
C THR A 456 -2.13 15.26 -13.02
N LEU A 457 -0.90 14.79 -13.21
CA LEU A 457 -0.46 13.98 -14.34
C LEU A 457 -0.21 12.55 -13.87
N THR A 458 -0.91 11.57 -14.45
CA THR A 458 -0.67 10.14 -14.19
C THR A 458 -0.28 9.43 -15.48
N VAL A 459 0.87 8.75 -15.47
CA VAL A 459 1.37 7.94 -16.58
C VAL A 459 1.48 6.49 -16.11
N THR A 460 0.66 5.62 -16.68
CA THR A 460 0.62 4.19 -16.31
C THR A 460 1.03 3.31 -17.49
N GLY A 461 2.06 2.51 -17.32
CA GLY A 461 2.49 1.52 -18.31
C GLY A 461 1.91 0.14 -18.01
N TYR A 462 1.56 -0.60 -19.06
CA TYR A 462 1.05 -1.98 -19.00
C TYR A 462 1.88 -2.89 -19.91
N ALA A 463 1.94 -4.17 -19.55
CA ALA A 463 2.58 -5.22 -20.33
C ALA A 463 1.53 -6.29 -20.71
N ASP A 464 1.85 -7.10 -21.73
CA ASP A 464 1.05 -8.28 -22.05
C ASP A 464 1.32 -9.42 -21.05
N PRO A 465 0.49 -10.48 -21.00
CA PRO A 465 0.68 -11.58 -20.06
C PRO A 465 1.86 -12.51 -20.43
N LEU A 466 2.62 -12.23 -21.49
CA LEU A 466 3.75 -13.07 -21.87
C LEU A 466 4.99 -12.65 -21.05
N GLY A 467 5.70 -13.61 -20.48
CA GLY A 467 6.87 -13.37 -19.65
C GLY A 467 6.61 -13.50 -18.15
N ASN A 468 7.58 -13.09 -17.32
CA ASN A 468 7.46 -13.15 -15.86
C ASN A 468 6.99 -11.81 -15.28
N ASP A 469 6.22 -11.87 -14.20
CA ASP A 469 5.59 -10.70 -13.58
C ASP A 469 6.60 -9.61 -13.16
N ALA A 470 7.76 -10.00 -12.61
CA ALA A 470 8.77 -9.06 -12.17
C ALA A 470 9.39 -8.27 -13.33
N HIS A 471 9.63 -8.94 -14.46
CA HIS A 471 10.11 -8.34 -15.69
C HIS A 471 9.04 -7.43 -16.31
N ASN A 472 7.80 -7.90 -16.41
CA ASN A 472 6.68 -7.12 -16.95
C ASN A 472 6.40 -5.85 -16.11
N LEU A 473 6.53 -5.94 -14.80
CA LEU A 473 6.43 -4.79 -13.90
C LEU A 473 7.58 -3.79 -14.12
N ALA A 474 8.82 -4.27 -14.24
CA ALA A 474 9.97 -3.41 -14.49
C ALA A 474 9.90 -2.71 -15.85
N LEU A 475 9.56 -3.46 -16.91
CA LEU A 475 9.45 -2.96 -18.27
C LEU A 475 8.32 -1.93 -18.42
N SER A 476 7.14 -2.23 -17.88
CA SER A 476 6.00 -1.31 -17.90
C SER A 476 6.29 0.00 -17.15
N LYS A 477 7.00 -0.07 -16.01
CA LYS A 477 7.46 1.12 -15.27
C LYS A 477 8.48 1.93 -16.07
N ALA A 478 9.45 1.28 -16.71
CA ALA A 478 10.46 1.94 -17.52
C ALA A 478 9.84 2.68 -18.72
N ARG A 479 8.83 2.07 -19.37
CA ARG A 479 8.06 2.69 -20.46
C ARG A 479 7.24 3.90 -19.99
N ALA A 480 6.56 3.78 -18.85
CA ALA A 480 5.83 4.90 -18.24
C ALA A 480 6.78 6.07 -17.91
N GLN A 481 7.98 5.77 -17.39
CA GLN A 481 8.99 6.78 -17.09
C GLN A 481 9.47 7.50 -18.36
N ALA A 482 9.75 6.77 -19.44
CA ALA A 482 10.20 7.37 -20.70
C ALA A 482 9.16 8.34 -21.31
N VAL A 483 7.87 7.99 -21.23
CA VAL A 483 6.78 8.89 -21.67
C VAL A 483 6.71 10.13 -20.78
N TYR A 484 6.79 9.97 -19.46
CA TYR A 484 6.81 11.10 -18.54
C TYR A 484 8.01 12.03 -18.79
N ASP A 485 9.22 11.50 -18.93
CA ASP A 485 10.44 12.28 -19.15
C ASP A 485 10.33 13.10 -20.44
N TYR A 486 9.72 12.52 -21.49
CA TYR A 486 9.47 13.21 -22.74
C TYR A 486 8.45 14.35 -22.61
N LEU A 487 7.31 14.10 -21.95
CA LEU A 487 6.28 15.12 -21.71
C LEU A 487 6.85 16.28 -20.86
N ALA A 488 7.63 15.97 -19.82
CA ALA A 488 8.30 16.96 -18.99
C ALA A 488 9.30 17.80 -19.80
N ALA A 489 10.08 17.17 -20.68
CA ALA A 489 11.01 17.87 -21.58
C ALA A 489 10.29 18.79 -22.59
N LYS A 490 9.06 18.46 -22.98
CA LYS A 490 8.20 19.29 -23.84
C LYS A 490 7.47 20.41 -23.09
N GLY A 491 7.70 20.57 -21.80
CA GLY A 491 7.20 21.69 -21.00
C GLY A 491 5.90 21.41 -20.24
N ILE A 492 5.39 20.18 -20.26
CA ILE A 492 4.25 19.78 -19.44
C ILE A 492 4.66 19.78 -17.96
N LYS A 493 4.02 20.62 -17.15
CA LYS A 493 4.23 20.73 -15.70
C LYS A 493 2.92 20.45 -14.98
N ALA A 494 2.96 19.61 -13.96
CA ALA A 494 1.82 19.29 -13.12
C ALA A 494 2.18 19.46 -11.63
N ASP A 495 1.21 19.86 -10.81
CA ASP A 495 1.41 19.99 -9.36
C ASP A 495 1.67 18.61 -8.71
N LYS A 496 1.03 17.56 -9.24
CA LYS A 496 1.21 16.16 -8.82
C LYS A 496 1.53 15.28 -10.02
N VAL A 497 2.58 14.47 -9.89
CA VAL A 497 3.03 13.52 -10.93
C VAL A 497 3.03 12.10 -10.37
N ASN A 498 2.34 11.18 -11.04
CA ASN A 498 2.31 9.76 -10.72
C ASN A 498 2.80 8.94 -11.92
N VAL A 499 3.94 8.25 -11.79
CA VAL A 499 4.45 7.31 -12.80
C VAL A 499 4.33 5.90 -12.26
N VAL A 500 3.52 5.07 -12.92
CA VAL A 500 3.15 3.73 -12.43
C VAL A 500 3.46 2.68 -13.49
N GLY A 501 4.13 1.58 -13.08
CA GLY A 501 4.17 0.35 -13.86
C GLY A 501 3.12 -0.60 -13.32
N ALA A 502 2.12 -0.96 -14.12
CA ALA A 502 1.05 -1.88 -13.74
C ALA A 502 1.37 -3.35 -14.05
N GLY A 503 2.46 -3.62 -14.80
CA GLY A 503 2.81 -4.97 -15.22
C GLY A 503 1.75 -5.61 -16.12
N ALA A 504 1.66 -6.94 -16.06
CA ALA A 504 0.65 -7.73 -16.77
C ALA A 504 -0.66 -7.77 -15.97
N THR A 505 -1.33 -6.61 -15.90
CA THR A 505 -2.64 -6.47 -15.23
C THR A 505 -3.59 -5.66 -16.10
N ASP A 506 -4.89 -5.67 -15.77
CA ASP A 506 -5.91 -4.88 -16.47
C ASP A 506 -5.88 -5.13 -18.00
N PHE A 507 -6.05 -6.40 -18.39
CA PHE A 507 -5.93 -6.83 -19.77
C PHE A 507 -7.08 -6.28 -20.61
N VAL A 508 -6.74 -5.63 -21.72
CA VAL A 508 -7.68 -5.28 -22.80
C VAL A 508 -8.09 -6.54 -23.55
N LYS A 509 -7.18 -7.52 -23.64
CA LYS A 509 -7.45 -8.82 -24.27
C LYS A 509 -6.90 -9.96 -23.44
N GLU A 510 -7.79 -10.83 -22.98
CA GLU A 510 -7.43 -12.01 -22.20
C GLU A 510 -6.70 -13.06 -23.05
N LEU A 511 -5.82 -13.84 -22.41
CA LEU A 511 -5.06 -14.90 -23.08
C LEU A 511 -5.95 -15.95 -23.77
N SER A 512 -7.10 -16.25 -23.15
CA SER A 512 -8.10 -17.20 -23.69
C SER A 512 -8.73 -16.70 -25.00
N ALA A 513 -8.91 -15.39 -25.17
CA ALA A 513 -9.46 -14.79 -26.38
C ALA A 513 -8.48 -14.83 -27.58
N CYS A 514 -7.23 -15.27 -27.34
CA CYS A 514 -6.21 -15.43 -28.36
C CYS A 514 -5.89 -16.89 -28.68
N GLN A 515 -6.57 -17.86 -28.07
CA GLN A 515 -6.37 -19.27 -28.41
C GLN A 515 -7.07 -19.65 -29.73
N PRO A 516 -6.49 -20.57 -30.53
CA PRO A 516 -5.27 -21.34 -30.29
C PRO A 516 -3.99 -20.69 -30.85
N ALA A 517 -3.95 -19.36 -31.05
CA ALA A 517 -2.79 -18.70 -31.63
C ALA A 517 -1.53 -18.91 -30.79
N THR A 518 -0.39 -19.11 -31.45
CA THR A 518 0.93 -19.31 -30.83
C THR A 518 1.97 -18.39 -31.47
N GLY A 519 3.14 -18.24 -30.81
CA GLY A 519 4.26 -17.46 -31.33
C GLY A 519 3.89 -16.01 -31.69
N ALA A 520 4.29 -15.56 -32.88
CA ALA A 520 4.04 -14.20 -33.37
C ALA A 520 2.54 -13.88 -33.49
N ALA A 521 1.70 -14.86 -33.84
CA ALA A 521 0.25 -14.67 -33.92
C ALA A 521 -0.37 -14.41 -32.54
N LEU A 522 0.13 -15.08 -31.50
CA LEU A 522 -0.28 -14.82 -30.12
C LEU A 522 0.17 -13.44 -29.63
N GLN A 523 1.43 -13.07 -29.90
CA GLN A 523 1.99 -11.76 -29.56
C GLN A 523 1.24 -10.61 -30.25
N SER A 524 0.87 -10.79 -31.52
CA SER A 524 0.06 -9.84 -32.27
C SER A 524 -1.36 -9.75 -31.74
N CYS A 525 -1.96 -10.88 -31.34
CA CYS A 525 -3.28 -10.90 -30.75
C CYS A 525 -3.33 -10.13 -29.42
N LEU A 526 -2.31 -10.30 -28.57
CA LEU A 526 -2.19 -9.64 -27.25
C LEU A 526 -1.62 -8.22 -27.31
N ALA A 527 -1.27 -7.71 -28.49
CA ALA A 527 -0.70 -6.38 -28.67
C ALA A 527 -1.45 -5.24 -27.94
N PRO A 528 -2.80 -5.22 -27.87
CA PRO A 528 -3.53 -4.17 -27.15
C PRO A 528 -3.19 -4.05 -25.66
N ASN A 529 -2.68 -5.11 -25.03
CA ASN A 529 -2.28 -5.08 -23.62
C ASN A 529 -0.99 -4.28 -23.40
N ARG A 530 -0.08 -4.27 -24.37
CA ARG A 530 1.14 -3.45 -24.33
C ARG A 530 0.75 -2.01 -24.63
N ARG A 531 0.53 -1.21 -23.59
CA ARG A 531 0.08 0.19 -23.73
C ARG A 531 0.60 1.09 -22.62
N VAL A 532 0.61 2.39 -22.87
CA VAL A 532 0.80 3.43 -21.85
C VAL A 532 -0.43 4.33 -21.84
N VAL A 533 -0.98 4.59 -20.66
CA VAL A 533 -2.12 5.46 -20.46
C VAL A 533 -1.66 6.73 -19.77
N VAL A 534 -1.93 7.88 -20.38
CA VAL A 534 -1.65 9.21 -19.84
C VAL A 534 -2.96 9.86 -19.43
N LYS A 535 -3.12 10.18 -18.16
CA LYS A 535 -4.27 10.90 -17.61
C LYS A 535 -3.83 12.28 -17.14
N VAL A 536 -4.50 13.31 -17.64
CA VAL A 536 -4.25 14.71 -17.30
C VAL A 536 -5.49 15.27 -16.64
N LYS A 537 -5.34 15.70 -15.38
CA LYS A 537 -6.37 16.42 -14.64
C LYS A 537 -6.00 17.91 -14.61
N PRO A 538 -6.79 18.78 -15.27
CA PRO A 538 -6.54 20.21 -15.23
C PRO A 538 -6.79 20.75 -13.81
N LYS A 539 -6.14 21.87 -13.50
CA LYS A 539 -6.37 22.62 -12.27
C LYS A 539 -7.70 23.36 -12.41
N THR A 540 -8.63 23.03 -11.54
CA THR A 540 -9.95 23.69 -11.43
C THR A 540 -9.84 25.03 -10.75
#